data_AF-A0A920EYV5-F1
#
_entry.id   AF-A0A920EYV5-F1
#
_cell.length_a   1.000
_cell.length_b   1.000
_cell.length_c   1.000
_cell.angle_alpha   90.00
_cell.angle_beta   90.00
_cell.angle_gamma   90.00
#
_symmetry.space_group_name_H-M   'P 1'
#
loop_
_entity.id
_entity.type
_entity.pdbx_description
1 polymer ?
#
loop_
_entity_poly.entity_id
_entity_poly.type
_entity_poly.pdbx_seq_one_letter_code
_entity_poly.pdbx_strand_id
1 'polypeptide(L)'
;MNRAYQSLIKTSMVSILVVLQTTAFAFIEDSEARREILKMRKQIEDLEQSLKESNSIIDGYKGGQIILLNRIEELSKELARFRGFSEEFTEKATRTEERISEFEGRLVEIIDRIIALEPKTVSLMGQKLLVKDEEKILYEKATKSISDGNFKKGVSLFSQLREKLPIFSTCCICITFRRCGLLCFKKPWCCH
;
A
#
# COMPACT_ATOMS: atom_id res chain seq x y z
N MET A 1 38.85 30.99 -121.96
CA MET A 1 39.34 31.12 -120.56
C MET A 1 38.24 31.26 -119.50
N ASN A 2 36.99 31.60 -119.81
CA ASN A 2 35.96 31.83 -118.77
C ASN A 2 35.38 30.57 -118.09
N ARG A 3 35.37 29.39 -118.73
CA ARG A 3 34.78 28.17 -118.14
C ARG A 3 35.64 27.53 -117.04
N ALA A 4 36.97 27.55 -117.18
CA ALA A 4 37.90 26.99 -116.20
C ALA A 4 37.94 27.81 -114.90
N TYR A 5 37.81 29.13 -114.99
CA TYR A 5 37.73 29.99 -113.82
C TYR A 5 36.42 29.80 -113.04
N GLN A 6 35.30 29.58 -113.75
CA GLN A 6 34.03 29.27 -113.10
C GLN A 6 34.01 27.91 -112.38
N SER A 7 34.69 26.89 -112.90
CA SER A 7 34.78 25.59 -112.20
C SER A 7 35.68 25.67 -110.97
N LEU A 8 36.75 26.45 -111.01
CA LEU A 8 37.61 26.71 -109.85
C LEU A 8 36.90 27.49 -108.74
N ILE A 9 36.09 28.49 -109.09
CA ILE A 9 35.28 29.22 -108.11
C ILE A 9 34.23 28.29 -107.48
N LYS A 10 33.53 27.48 -108.28
CA LYS A 10 32.51 26.55 -107.78
C LYS A 10 33.10 25.48 -106.86
N THR A 11 34.26 24.93 -107.20
CA THR A 11 34.93 23.90 -106.37
C THR A 11 35.48 24.48 -105.06
N SER A 12 36.04 25.69 -105.10
CA SER A 12 36.46 26.42 -103.89
C SER A 12 35.27 26.73 -102.97
N MET A 13 34.14 27.21 -103.54
CA MET A 13 32.93 27.51 -102.78
C MET A 13 32.32 26.27 -102.13
N VAL A 14 32.31 25.12 -102.82
CA VAL A 14 31.84 23.85 -102.25
C VAL A 14 32.75 23.37 -101.11
N SER A 15 34.06 23.51 -101.26
CA SER A 15 35.03 23.18 -100.20
C SER A 15 34.80 24.03 -98.94
N ILE A 16 34.61 25.35 -99.10
CA ILE A 16 34.35 26.26 -97.99
C ILE A 16 33.01 25.93 -97.31
N LEU A 17 31.99 25.58 -98.09
CA LEU A 17 30.67 25.23 -97.56
C LEU A 17 30.72 23.92 -96.75
N VAL A 18 31.45 22.91 -97.22
CA VAL A 18 31.60 21.61 -96.53
C VAL A 18 32.35 21.75 -95.20
N VAL A 19 33.42 22.56 -95.14
CA VAL A 19 34.16 22.81 -93.90
C VAL A 19 33.30 23.52 -92.86
N LEU A 20 32.47 24.50 -93.28
CA LEU A 20 31.55 25.20 -92.37
C LEU A 20 30.46 24.29 -91.78
N GLN A 21 30.05 23.23 -92.47
CA GLN A 21 29.04 22.30 -91.95
C GLN A 21 29.59 21.47 -90.79
N THR A 22 30.86 21.02 -90.89
CA THR A 22 31.48 20.16 -89.86
C THR A 22 31.67 20.83 -88.50
N THR A 23 31.94 22.13 -88.48
CA THR A 23 32.11 22.91 -87.23
C THR A 23 30.78 23.19 -86.53
N ALA A 24 29.68 23.29 -87.28
CA ALA A 24 28.35 23.47 -86.72
C ALA A 24 27.86 22.20 -86.00
N PHE A 25 28.18 21.00 -86.51
CA PHE A 25 27.82 19.74 -85.87
C PHE A 25 28.57 19.50 -84.54
N ALA A 26 29.84 19.89 -84.43
CA ALA A 26 30.62 19.74 -83.19
C ALA A 26 30.12 20.62 -82.04
N PHE A 27 29.55 21.80 -82.34
CA PHE A 27 28.98 22.70 -81.32
C PHE A 27 27.58 22.26 -80.87
N ILE A 28 26.83 21.57 -81.74
CA ILE A 28 25.50 21.04 -81.43
C ILE A 28 25.59 19.86 -80.46
N GLU A 29 26.55 18.96 -80.63
CA GLU A 29 26.73 17.79 -79.75
C GLU A 29 27.14 18.20 -78.30
N ASP A 30 28.03 19.19 -78.16
CA ASP A 30 28.41 19.74 -76.85
C ASP A 30 27.25 20.50 -76.16
N SER A 31 26.38 21.16 -76.95
CA SER A 31 25.21 21.85 -76.41
C SER A 31 24.18 20.87 -75.79
N GLU A 32 24.03 19.67 -76.36
CA GLU A 32 23.17 18.62 -75.84
C GLU A 32 23.78 17.93 -74.62
N ALA A 33 25.08 17.62 -74.65
CA ALA A 33 25.80 17.08 -73.49
C ALA A 33 25.76 18.03 -72.29
N ARG A 34 25.96 19.33 -72.51
CA ARG A 34 25.84 20.35 -71.46
C ARG A 34 24.44 20.44 -70.88
N ARG A 35 23.40 20.26 -71.70
CA ARG A 35 22.00 20.25 -71.25
C ARG A 35 21.72 19.05 -70.35
N GLU A 36 22.18 17.86 -70.72
CA GLU A 36 22.00 16.66 -69.89
C GLU A 36 22.81 16.73 -68.60
N ILE A 37 24.02 17.31 -68.61
CA ILE A 37 24.80 17.57 -67.39
C ILE A 37 24.04 18.52 -66.45
N LEU A 38 23.47 19.60 -66.98
CA LEU A 38 22.66 20.52 -66.17
C LEU A 38 21.40 19.86 -65.61
N LYS A 39 20.76 18.99 -66.41
CA LYS A 39 19.61 18.21 -65.95
C LYS A 39 19.99 17.24 -64.84
N MET A 40 21.11 16.53 -64.96
CA MET A 40 21.61 15.65 -63.89
C MET A 40 21.98 16.44 -62.63
N ARG A 41 22.60 17.63 -62.76
CA ARG A 41 22.86 18.49 -61.60
C ARG A 41 21.58 18.90 -60.87
N LYS A 42 20.56 19.30 -61.61
CA LYS A 42 19.23 19.60 -61.02
C LYS A 42 18.65 18.37 -60.33
N GLN A 43 18.73 17.19 -60.95
CA GLN A 43 18.27 15.94 -60.33
C GLN A 43 19.06 15.60 -59.05
N ILE A 44 20.37 15.85 -59.02
CA ILE A 44 21.20 15.64 -57.83
C ILE A 44 20.83 16.65 -56.74
N GLU A 45 20.66 17.94 -57.08
CA GLU A 45 20.21 18.97 -56.14
C GLU A 45 18.82 18.64 -55.55
N ASP A 46 17.88 18.20 -56.38
CA ASP A 46 16.55 17.75 -55.96
C ASP A 46 16.64 16.53 -55.02
N LEU A 47 17.49 15.56 -55.34
CA LEU A 47 17.72 14.37 -54.50
C LEU A 47 18.39 14.74 -53.18
N GLU A 48 19.39 15.62 -53.18
CA GLU A 48 20.05 16.11 -51.96
C GLU A 48 19.07 16.86 -51.06
N GLN A 49 18.18 17.66 -51.64
CA GLN A 49 17.12 18.33 -50.89
C GLN A 49 16.14 17.32 -50.28
N SER A 50 15.68 16.35 -51.05
CA SER A 50 14.80 15.28 -50.56
C SER A 50 15.46 14.47 -49.43
N LEU A 51 16.77 14.21 -49.53
CA LEU A 51 17.54 13.49 -48.51
C LEU A 51 17.66 14.33 -47.22
N LYS A 52 17.89 15.64 -47.33
CA LYS A 52 17.88 16.56 -46.18
C LYS A 52 16.52 16.60 -45.49
N GLU A 53 15.42 16.67 -46.24
CA GLU A 53 14.06 16.61 -45.71
C GLU A 53 13.77 15.26 -45.03
N SER A 54 14.20 14.15 -45.63
CA SER A 54 14.06 12.84 -45.01
C SER A 54 14.84 12.73 -43.69
N ASN A 55 16.07 13.23 -43.66
CA ASN A 55 16.88 13.23 -42.44
C ASN A 55 16.28 14.08 -41.33
N SER A 56 15.74 15.26 -41.65
CA SER A 56 15.10 16.12 -40.64
C SER A 56 13.85 15.48 -40.03
N ILE A 57 13.06 14.78 -40.86
CA ILE A 57 11.91 13.98 -40.41
C ILE A 57 12.37 12.85 -39.48
N ILE A 58 13.42 12.11 -39.85
CA ILE A 58 13.99 11.03 -39.03
C ILE A 58 14.47 11.55 -37.67
N ASP A 59 15.15 12.69 -37.65
CA ASP A 59 15.62 13.30 -36.40
C ASP A 59 14.46 13.79 -35.52
N GLY A 60 13.38 14.30 -36.14
CA GLY A 60 12.12 14.58 -35.44
C GLY A 60 11.50 13.33 -34.79
N TYR A 61 11.47 12.20 -35.51
CA TYR A 61 10.98 10.93 -34.95
C TYR A 61 11.84 10.43 -33.80
N LYS A 62 13.16 10.48 -33.91
CA LYS A 62 14.08 10.10 -32.82
C LYS A 62 13.86 10.97 -31.58
N GLY A 63 13.72 12.29 -31.76
CA GLY A 63 13.40 13.21 -30.68
C GLY A 63 12.07 12.88 -30.00
N GLY A 64 11.02 12.64 -30.79
CA GLY A 64 9.72 12.20 -30.28
C GLY A 64 9.80 10.88 -29.50
N GLN A 65 10.57 9.91 -29.99
CA GLN A 65 10.76 8.62 -29.32
C GLN A 65 11.47 8.77 -27.97
N ILE A 66 12.48 9.64 -27.88
CA ILE A 66 13.16 9.93 -26.60
C ILE A 66 12.20 10.55 -25.59
N ILE A 67 11.36 11.50 -26.02
CA ILE A 67 10.35 12.12 -25.14
C ILE A 67 9.35 11.07 -24.64
N LEU A 68 8.89 10.17 -25.51
CA LEU A 68 7.99 9.08 -25.13
C LEU A 68 8.64 8.12 -24.13
N LEU A 69 9.92 7.78 -24.31
CA LEU A 69 10.67 6.96 -23.35
C LEU A 69 10.78 7.65 -21.98
N ASN A 70 11.13 8.94 -21.96
CA ASN A 70 11.16 9.72 -20.72
C ASN A 70 9.80 9.73 -20.01
N ARG A 71 8.70 9.82 -20.76
CA ARG A 71 7.35 9.75 -20.21
C ARG A 71 7.01 8.38 -19.64
N ILE A 72 7.46 7.31 -20.30
CA ILE A 72 7.30 5.93 -19.78
C ILE A 72 8.08 5.76 -18.48
N GLU A 73 9.29 6.30 -18.38
CA GLU A 73 10.08 6.27 -17.14
C GLU A 73 9.42 7.06 -16.01
N GLU A 74 8.87 8.24 -16.30
CA GLU A 74 8.10 9.05 -15.35
C GLU A 74 6.90 8.26 -14.81
N LEU A 75 6.07 7.70 -15.70
CA LEU A 75 4.92 6.88 -15.33
C LEU A 75 5.33 5.62 -14.55
N SER A 76 6.46 5.00 -14.91
CA SER A 76 6.99 3.84 -14.20
C SER A 76 7.43 4.18 -12.78
N LYS A 77 8.02 5.37 -12.56
CA LYS A 77 8.38 5.88 -11.23
C LYS A 77 7.15 6.18 -10.39
N GLU A 78 6.11 6.77 -10.98
CA GLU A 78 4.84 6.99 -10.29
C GLU A 78 4.20 5.68 -9.87
N LEU A 79 4.19 4.68 -10.76
CA LEU A 79 3.62 3.37 -10.48
C LEU A 79 4.37 2.64 -9.35
N ALA A 80 5.70 2.76 -9.32
CA ALA A 80 6.50 2.28 -8.19
C ALA A 80 6.15 2.99 -6.86
N ARG A 81 5.94 4.32 -6.88
CA ARG A 81 5.48 5.07 -5.70
C ARG A 81 4.11 4.63 -5.22
N PHE A 82 3.14 4.46 -6.13
CA PHE A 82 1.81 3.98 -5.77
C PHE A 82 1.83 2.59 -5.16
N ARG A 83 2.67 1.69 -5.66
CA ARG A 83 2.88 0.37 -5.03
C ARG A 83 3.45 0.48 -3.62
N GLY A 84 4.46 1.34 -3.43
CA GLY A 84 5.02 1.61 -2.09
C GLY A 84 3.99 2.14 -1.11
N PHE A 85 3.14 3.08 -1.54
CA PHE A 85 2.03 3.56 -0.70
C PHE A 85 1.03 2.45 -0.37
N SER A 86 0.68 1.61 -1.34
CA SER A 86 -0.22 0.48 -1.09
C SER A 86 0.36 -0.46 -0.04
N GLU A 87 1.65 -0.80 -0.13
CA GLU A 87 2.34 -1.66 0.83
C GLU A 87 2.37 -1.05 2.23
N GLU A 88 2.66 0.25 2.33
CA GLU A 88 2.64 0.98 3.60
C GLU A 88 1.23 1.03 4.22
N PHE A 89 0.19 1.26 3.42
CA PHE A 89 -1.19 1.27 3.91
C PHE A 89 -1.64 -0.13 4.34
N THR A 90 -1.29 -1.17 3.59
CA THR A 90 -1.61 -2.55 3.98
C THR A 90 -0.91 -2.94 5.27
N GLU A 91 0.36 -2.59 5.44
CA GLU A 91 1.12 -2.87 6.67
C GLU A 91 0.58 -2.10 7.88
N LYS A 92 0.15 -0.84 7.68
CA LYS A 92 -0.53 -0.09 8.74
C LYS A 92 -1.85 -0.73 9.12
N ALA A 93 -2.63 -1.20 8.14
CA ALA A 93 -3.92 -1.84 8.39
C ALA A 93 -3.76 -3.15 9.16
N THR A 94 -2.86 -4.05 8.73
CA THR A 94 -2.55 -5.30 9.44
C THR A 94 -2.07 -5.04 10.85
N ARG A 95 -1.14 -4.10 11.03
CA ARG A 95 -0.64 -3.72 12.37
C ARG A 95 -1.74 -3.15 13.26
N THR A 96 -2.69 -2.39 12.72
CA THR A 96 -3.84 -1.92 13.52
C THR A 96 -4.77 -3.04 13.91
N GLU A 97 -5.02 -4.00 13.00
CA GLU A 97 -5.85 -5.18 13.27
C GLU A 97 -5.23 -6.07 14.35
N GLU A 98 -3.92 -6.33 14.28
CA GLU A 98 -3.18 -7.06 15.31
C GLU A 98 -3.31 -6.39 16.69
N ARG A 99 -3.18 -5.06 16.76
CA ARG A 99 -3.32 -4.31 18.02
C ARG A 99 -4.74 -4.34 18.57
N ILE A 100 -5.75 -4.32 17.71
CA ILE A 100 -7.15 -4.46 18.11
C ILE A 100 -7.36 -5.88 18.67
N SER A 101 -6.90 -6.91 17.97
CA SER A 101 -7.00 -8.30 18.40
C SER A 101 -6.29 -8.54 19.75
N GLU A 102 -5.09 -7.99 19.93
CA GLU A 102 -4.37 -8.04 21.21
C GLU A 102 -5.17 -7.35 22.33
N PHE A 103 -5.75 -6.19 22.04
CA PHE A 103 -6.56 -5.46 23.01
C PHE A 103 -7.83 -6.23 23.38
N GLU A 104 -8.52 -6.84 22.42
CA GLU A 104 -9.67 -7.70 22.67
C GLU A 104 -9.30 -8.90 23.55
N GLY A 105 -8.19 -9.58 23.26
CA GLY A 105 -7.68 -10.67 24.10
C GLY A 105 -7.44 -10.24 25.55
N ARG A 106 -6.84 -9.06 25.74
CA ARG A 106 -6.63 -8.49 27.08
C ARG A 106 -7.94 -8.14 27.78
N LEU A 107 -8.94 -7.62 27.05
CA LEU A 107 -10.25 -7.34 27.62
C LEU A 107 -10.93 -8.61 28.12
N VAL A 108 -10.88 -9.70 27.34
CA VAL A 108 -11.42 -11.01 27.76
C VAL A 108 -10.74 -11.48 29.05
N GLU A 109 -9.41 -11.42 29.11
CA GLU A 109 -8.67 -11.80 30.32
C GLU A 109 -9.06 -10.94 31.54
N ILE A 110 -9.24 -9.63 31.35
CA ILE A 110 -9.70 -8.73 32.42
C ILE A 110 -11.12 -9.09 32.85
N ILE A 111 -12.02 -9.36 31.89
CA ILE A 111 -13.40 -9.77 32.17
C ILE A 111 -13.42 -11.07 32.97
N ASP A 112 -12.65 -12.08 32.58
CA ASP A 112 -12.56 -13.35 33.31
C ASP A 112 -12.09 -13.16 34.75
N ARG A 113 -11.11 -12.28 34.96
CA ARG A 113 -10.65 -11.89 36.30
C ARG A 113 -11.72 -11.13 37.08
N ILE A 114 -12.49 -10.24 36.43
CA ILE A 114 -13.60 -9.52 37.07
C ILE A 114 -14.69 -10.50 37.50
N ILE A 115 -15.07 -11.44 36.63
CA ILE A 115 -16.08 -12.48 36.94
C ILE A 115 -15.61 -13.35 38.10
N ALA A 116 -14.34 -13.76 38.11
CA ALA A 116 -13.76 -14.52 39.22
C ALA A 116 -13.74 -13.74 40.54
N LEU A 117 -13.69 -12.41 40.48
CA LEU A 117 -13.72 -11.52 41.63
C LEU A 117 -15.13 -11.06 42.02
N GLU A 118 -16.16 -11.39 41.24
CA GLU A 118 -17.54 -10.98 41.54
C GLU A 118 -18.12 -11.83 42.69
N PRO A 119 -18.52 -11.20 43.82
CA PRO A 119 -19.05 -11.92 44.98
C PRO A 119 -20.44 -12.48 44.68
N LYS A 120 -20.59 -13.81 44.72
CA LYS A 120 -21.88 -14.47 44.52
C LYS A 120 -22.72 -14.38 45.80
N THR A 121 -24.01 -14.05 45.64
CA THR A 121 -24.97 -14.08 46.74
C THR A 121 -25.26 -15.53 47.14
N VAL A 122 -24.93 -15.90 48.38
CA VAL A 122 -25.30 -17.20 48.93
C VAL A 122 -26.33 -16.98 50.03
N SER A 123 -27.50 -17.60 49.90
CA SER A 123 -28.54 -17.58 50.92
C SER A 123 -28.25 -18.65 51.96
N LEU A 124 -27.71 -18.25 53.12
CA LEU A 124 -27.59 -19.13 54.29
C LEU A 124 -28.64 -18.68 55.32
N MET A 125 -29.53 -19.58 55.73
CA MET A 125 -30.50 -19.34 56.81
C MET A 125 -31.43 -18.13 56.60
N GLY A 126 -31.92 -17.92 55.37
CA GLY A 126 -32.91 -16.88 55.07
C GLY A 126 -32.34 -15.45 54.93
N GLN A 127 -31.02 -15.26 55.04
CA GLN A 127 -30.35 -14.01 54.74
C GLN A 127 -29.38 -14.16 53.57
N LYS A 128 -29.38 -13.15 52.68
CA LYS A 128 -28.52 -13.08 51.49
C LYS A 128 -27.19 -12.48 51.91
N LEU A 129 -26.11 -13.27 51.90
CA LEU A 129 -24.76 -12.79 52.19
C LEU A 129 -23.97 -12.72 50.88
N LEU A 130 -23.21 -11.65 50.70
CA LEU A 130 -22.19 -11.53 49.65
C LEU A 130 -20.92 -12.20 50.18
N VAL A 131 -20.55 -13.34 49.60
CA VAL A 131 -19.42 -14.15 50.07
C VAL A 131 -18.50 -14.43 48.88
N LYS A 132 -17.18 -14.33 49.06
CA LYS A 132 -16.23 -14.70 48.01
C LYS A 132 -16.25 -16.22 47.79
N ASP A 133 -16.01 -16.66 46.56
CA ASP A 133 -16.01 -18.10 46.21
C ASP A 133 -15.01 -18.90 47.06
N GLU A 134 -13.85 -18.32 47.41
CA GLU A 134 -12.86 -18.94 48.30
C GLU A 134 -13.38 -19.20 49.72
N GLU A 135 -14.13 -18.25 50.29
CA GLU A 135 -14.69 -18.35 51.64
C GLU A 135 -15.81 -19.40 51.71
N LYS A 136 -16.64 -19.47 50.66
CA LYS A 136 -17.68 -20.50 50.51
C LYS A 136 -17.06 -21.90 50.48
N ILE A 137 -15.99 -22.10 49.70
CA ILE A 137 -15.30 -23.39 49.59
C ILE A 137 -14.71 -23.82 50.95
N LEU A 138 -14.09 -22.90 51.68
CA LEU A 138 -13.54 -23.18 53.01
C LEU A 138 -14.64 -23.55 54.02
N TYR A 139 -15.76 -22.83 54.01
CA TYR A 139 -16.92 -23.11 54.86
C TYR A 139 -17.57 -24.47 54.55
N GLU A 140 -17.79 -24.78 53.27
CA GLU A 140 -18.34 -26.07 52.85
C GLU A 140 -17.42 -27.25 53.22
N LYS A 141 -16.10 -27.08 53.05
CA LYS A 141 -15.10 -28.09 53.43
C LYS A 141 -15.05 -28.32 54.94
N ALA A 142 -15.15 -27.25 55.72
CA ALA A 142 -15.20 -27.33 57.17
C ALA A 142 -16.50 -28.01 57.64
N THR A 143 -17.63 -27.66 57.03
CA THR A 143 -18.95 -28.26 57.34
C THR A 143 -18.99 -29.74 57.00
N LYS A 144 -18.50 -30.14 55.82
CA LYS A 144 -18.37 -31.56 55.43
C LYS A 144 -17.47 -32.33 56.40
N SER A 145 -16.34 -31.75 56.80
CA SER A 145 -15.43 -32.40 57.77
C SER A 145 -16.08 -32.63 59.15
N ILE A 146 -16.98 -31.75 59.58
CA ILE A 146 -17.78 -31.94 60.81
C ILE A 146 -18.85 -33.01 60.60
N SER A 147 -19.57 -32.99 59.47
CA SER A 147 -20.57 -34.00 59.14
C SER A 147 -19.98 -35.42 58.99
N ASP A 148 -18.74 -35.52 58.51
CA ASP A 148 -17.99 -36.78 58.36
C ASP A 148 -17.37 -37.27 59.69
N GLY A 149 -17.64 -36.60 60.82
CA GLY A 149 -17.18 -36.98 62.16
C GLY A 149 -15.73 -36.59 62.49
N ASN A 150 -15.04 -35.84 61.62
CA ASN A 150 -13.68 -35.37 61.85
C ASN A 150 -13.65 -33.97 62.48
N PHE A 151 -14.06 -33.89 63.74
CA PHE A 151 -14.17 -32.63 64.48
C PHE A 151 -12.83 -31.88 64.61
N LYS A 152 -11.70 -32.60 64.74
CA LYS A 152 -10.37 -31.97 64.87
C LYS A 152 -9.97 -31.22 63.60
N LYS A 153 -10.22 -31.80 62.43
CA LYS A 153 -9.99 -31.13 61.14
C LYS A 153 -10.99 -30.00 60.91
N GLY A 154 -12.26 -30.22 61.24
CA GLY A 154 -13.32 -29.19 61.14
C GLY A 154 -12.99 -27.93 61.94
N VAL A 155 -12.63 -28.07 63.22
CA VAL A 155 -12.25 -26.94 64.09
C VAL A 155 -11.03 -26.18 63.54
N SER A 156 -10.03 -26.89 63.00
CA SER A 156 -8.85 -26.24 62.41
C SER A 156 -9.20 -25.39 61.17
N LEU A 157 -10.10 -25.88 60.32
CA LEU A 157 -10.55 -25.16 59.12
C LEU A 157 -11.39 -23.93 59.48
N PHE A 158 -12.23 -24.02 60.53
CA PHE A 158 -12.98 -22.86 61.03
C PHE A 158 -12.09 -21.81 61.71
N SER A 159 -11.03 -22.23 62.40
CA SER A 159 -10.03 -21.28 62.95
C SER A 159 -9.27 -20.57 61.83
N GLN A 160 -8.89 -21.28 60.77
CA GLN A 160 -8.28 -20.67 59.59
C GLN A 160 -9.21 -19.68 58.88
N LEU A 161 -10.51 -20.01 58.77
CA LEU A 161 -11.51 -19.07 58.26
C LEU A 161 -11.59 -17.80 59.12
N ARG A 162 -11.55 -17.93 60.45
CA ARG A 162 -11.54 -16.80 61.39
C ARG A 162 -10.30 -15.91 61.24
N GLU A 163 -9.13 -16.49 61.02
CA GLU A 163 -7.88 -15.75 60.84
C GLU A 163 -7.79 -15.07 59.47
N LYS A 164 -8.35 -15.69 58.42
CA LYS A 164 -8.42 -15.16 57.06
C LYS A 164 -9.47 -14.08 56.85
N LEU A 165 -10.29 -13.79 57.86
CA LEU A 165 -11.29 -12.72 57.86
C LEU A 165 -10.81 -11.46 58.62
N PRO A 166 -9.77 -10.72 58.18
CA PRO A 166 -9.70 -9.31 58.50
C PRO A 166 -10.49 -8.52 57.43
N ILE A 167 -11.37 -7.62 57.88
CA ILE A 167 -11.95 -6.45 57.14
C ILE A 167 -13.41 -6.55 56.64
N PHE A 168 -14.14 -7.67 56.69
CA PHE A 168 -15.62 -7.63 56.46
C PHE A 168 -16.46 -7.82 57.74
N SER A 169 -15.98 -7.25 58.85
CA SER A 169 -16.64 -7.32 60.16
C SER A 169 -17.76 -6.29 60.36
N THR A 170 -18.56 -5.99 59.33
CA THR A 170 -19.88 -5.39 59.53
C THR A 170 -20.88 -5.91 58.50
N CYS A 171 -20.96 -7.24 58.34
CA CYS A 171 -22.27 -7.82 58.01
C CYS A 171 -22.96 -8.11 59.35
N CYS A 172 -24.07 -7.40 59.59
CA CYS A 172 -24.69 -7.03 60.85
C CYS A 172 -25.30 -8.17 61.71
N ILE A 173 -24.84 -9.42 61.59
CA ILE A 173 -25.66 -10.59 61.98
C ILE A 173 -25.07 -11.47 63.09
N CYS A 174 -23.81 -11.32 63.50
CA CYS A 174 -23.20 -12.30 64.40
C CYS A 174 -23.02 -11.88 65.88
N ILE A 175 -23.90 -11.03 66.44
CA ILE A 175 -23.96 -10.81 67.90
C ILE A 175 -25.41 -10.87 68.40
N THR A 176 -26.02 -12.05 68.40
CA THR A 176 -27.22 -12.29 69.24
C THR A 176 -27.24 -13.66 69.93
N PHE A 177 -26.26 -14.54 69.73
CA PHE A 177 -26.27 -15.84 70.43
C PHE A 177 -25.55 -15.85 71.79
N ARG A 178 -25.06 -14.71 72.28
CA ARG A 178 -24.48 -14.62 73.63
C ARG A 178 -25.18 -13.52 74.40
N ARG A 179 -25.98 -13.95 75.39
CA ARG A 179 -26.52 -13.17 76.52
C ARG A 179 -27.95 -12.66 76.36
N CYS A 180 -28.87 -13.52 76.78
CA CYS A 180 -30.15 -13.13 77.35
C CYS A 180 -29.91 -12.17 78.53
N GLY A 181 -30.64 -11.06 78.61
CA GLY A 181 -30.58 -10.15 79.76
C GLY A 181 -31.08 -8.73 79.48
N LEU A 182 -32.40 -8.55 79.59
CA LEU A 182 -33.11 -7.31 79.94
C LEU A 182 -33.08 -6.10 78.97
N LEU A 183 -34.30 -5.80 78.48
CA LEU A 183 -34.97 -4.49 78.44
C LEU A 183 -34.51 -3.37 77.47
N CYS A 184 -35.45 -3.12 76.55
CA CYS A 184 -36.05 -1.81 76.24
C CYS A 184 -35.35 -0.82 75.27
N PHE A 185 -35.98 -0.76 74.09
CA PHE A 185 -36.64 0.43 73.52
C PHE A 185 -35.79 1.57 72.91
N LYS A 186 -36.09 1.83 71.61
CA LYS A 186 -35.94 3.10 70.85
C LYS A 186 -34.50 3.61 70.68
N LYS A 187 -33.93 3.73 69.47
CA LYS A 187 -34.43 4.47 68.29
C LYS A 187 -33.64 4.09 67.02
N PRO A 188 -34.13 4.51 65.83
CA PRO A 188 -33.63 4.14 64.50
C PRO A 188 -32.44 5.03 64.09
N TRP A 189 -32.02 4.95 62.83
CA TRP A 189 -30.95 5.73 62.16
C TRP A 189 -29.61 5.02 62.06
N CYS A 190 -29.45 4.26 60.98
CA CYS A 190 -28.24 4.24 60.15
C CYS A 190 -28.54 3.47 58.85
N CYS A 191 -29.10 4.19 57.87
CA CYS A 191 -29.04 3.87 56.44
C CYS A 191 -29.17 5.18 55.67
N HIS A 192 -28.02 5.77 55.31
CA HIS A 192 -27.80 6.41 54.01
C HIS A 192 -26.33 6.28 53.64
#